data_AF-A0A9P9IDK7-F1
#
_entry.id   AF-A0A9P9IDK7-F1
#
_cell.length_a   1.000
_cell.length_b   1.000
_cell.length_c   1.000
_cell.angle_alpha   90.00
_cell.angle_beta   90.00
_cell.angle_gamma   90.00
#
_symmetry.space_group_name_H-M   'P 1'
#
loop_
_entity.id
_entity.type
_entity.pdbx_description
1 polymer ?
#
loop_
_entity_poly.entity_id
_entity_poly.type
_entity_poly.pdbx_seq_one_letter_code
_entity_poly.pdbx_strand_id
1 'polypeptide(L)'
;RIPLHTLPLELLQTITTSLSTPDAASFSLTSRYLLYATGIHHLKTYLLKPGTKKHEYRKKVAMLERAFPSSWYCAWCDRFHGYEKGGGPREFGKEEKRKCVVANGYLADGEDYRLCFHHVRLTILRDVMGGDAGIGLEELAYVREGRVRLGRSSENVKVTVDARIVSGRLLLYSTCTISLRRAEKALKWGRLKKIMALVPQIVGGHRNDKKGHSNLNVWVGKVLKHGWKIPLQRCLCCPTEYHVGCERVSSAHEEHVVLEIKTWRDLGDGKNPFESAWRAHG
;
A
#
# COMPACT_ATOMS: atom_id res chain seq x y z
N ARG A 1 11.03 -29.62 7.39
CA ARG A 1 11.72 -28.97 6.24
C ARG A 1 13.21 -29.14 6.46
N ILE A 2 13.94 -29.83 5.58
CA ILE A 2 15.39 -29.96 5.69
C ILE A 2 16.01 -28.62 5.26
N PRO A 3 16.89 -27.99 6.06
CA PRO A 3 17.50 -26.73 5.68
C PRO A 3 18.43 -26.90 4.46
N LEU A 4 18.39 -25.98 3.50
CA LEU A 4 19.25 -26.02 2.31
C LEU A 4 20.76 -26.10 2.64
N HIS A 5 21.18 -25.56 3.77
CA HIS A 5 22.59 -25.56 4.20
C HIS A 5 23.11 -26.94 4.66
N THR A 6 22.23 -27.94 4.80
CA THR A 6 22.64 -29.31 5.16
C THR A 6 22.86 -30.20 3.93
N LEU A 7 22.61 -29.69 2.71
CA LEU A 7 22.86 -30.45 1.50
C LEU A 7 24.37 -30.50 1.20
N PRO A 8 24.90 -31.64 0.70
CA PRO A 8 26.24 -31.72 0.15
C PRO A 8 26.49 -30.65 -0.92
N LEU A 9 27.75 -30.19 -1.02
CA LEU A 9 28.17 -29.16 -1.95
C LEU A 9 27.82 -29.51 -3.40
N GLU A 10 27.97 -30.78 -3.76
CA GLU A 10 27.71 -31.32 -5.09
C GLU A 10 26.23 -31.17 -5.48
N LEU A 11 25.31 -31.37 -4.52
CA LEU A 11 23.88 -31.18 -4.75
C LEU A 11 23.54 -29.70 -4.91
N LEU A 12 24.15 -28.81 -4.12
CA LEU A 12 23.96 -27.36 -4.24
C LEU A 12 24.47 -26.83 -5.59
N GLN A 13 25.62 -27.33 -6.05
CA GLN A 13 26.15 -27.03 -7.38
C GLN A 13 25.25 -27.56 -8.49
N THR A 14 24.76 -28.81 -8.37
CA THR A 14 23.83 -29.43 -9.33
C THR A 14 22.50 -28.65 -9.43
N ILE A 15 21.96 -28.20 -8.29
CA ILE A 15 20.78 -27.33 -8.27
C ILE A 15 21.11 -26.04 -9.02
N THR A 16 22.25 -25.41 -8.72
CA THR A 16 22.62 -24.12 -9.30
C THR A 16 22.84 -24.17 -10.81
N THR A 17 23.46 -25.24 -11.32
CA THR A 17 23.66 -25.44 -12.78
C THR A 17 22.36 -25.74 -13.52
N SER A 18 21.34 -26.25 -12.82
CA SER A 18 20.00 -26.49 -13.37
C SER A 18 19.12 -25.24 -13.41
N LEU A 19 19.53 -24.15 -12.73
CA LEU A 19 18.81 -22.90 -12.69
C LEU A 19 19.18 -21.98 -13.87
N SER A 20 18.26 -21.10 -14.23
CA SER A 20 18.55 -20.00 -15.16
C SER A 20 19.61 -19.06 -14.56
N THR A 21 20.37 -18.31 -15.38
CA THR A 21 21.40 -17.39 -14.85
C THR A 21 20.88 -16.38 -13.80
N PRO A 22 19.70 -15.73 -13.99
CA PRO A 22 19.10 -14.89 -12.96
C PRO A 22 18.77 -15.65 -11.67
N ASP A 23 18.22 -16.86 -11.79
CA ASP A 23 17.80 -17.65 -10.63
C ASP A 23 19.01 -18.20 -9.87
N ALA A 24 20.06 -18.64 -10.58
CA ALA A 24 21.33 -19.05 -9.98
C ALA A 24 22.02 -17.88 -9.25
N ALA A 25 22.01 -16.68 -9.84
CA ALA A 25 22.52 -15.48 -9.18
C ALA A 25 21.71 -15.15 -7.91
N SER A 26 20.38 -15.17 -8.00
CA SER A 26 19.46 -14.96 -6.87
C SER A 26 19.66 -16.02 -5.76
N PHE A 27 19.82 -17.28 -6.15
CA PHE A 27 20.08 -18.40 -5.24
C PHE A 27 21.38 -18.19 -4.46
N SER A 28 22.47 -17.79 -5.15
CA SER A 28 23.76 -17.49 -4.50
C SER A 28 23.67 -16.36 -3.46
N LEU A 29 22.74 -15.42 -3.61
CA LEU A 29 22.55 -14.29 -2.69
C LEU A 29 21.65 -14.62 -1.49
N THR A 30 21.12 -15.85 -1.39
CA THR A 30 20.20 -16.22 -0.33
C THR A 30 20.90 -16.38 1.02
N SER A 31 22.17 -16.79 1.04
CA SER A 31 22.98 -16.83 2.26
C SER A 31 24.47 -16.77 1.91
N ARG A 32 25.31 -16.39 2.90
CA ARG A 32 26.77 -16.42 2.73
C ARG A 32 27.27 -17.83 2.40
N TYR A 33 26.70 -18.85 3.05
CA TYR A 33 27.05 -20.24 2.79
C TYR A 33 26.77 -20.63 1.33
N LEU A 34 25.58 -20.30 0.81
CA LEU A 34 25.24 -20.60 -0.59
C LEU A 34 26.14 -19.83 -1.56
N LEU A 35 26.45 -18.56 -1.28
CA LEU A 35 27.39 -17.80 -2.09
C LEU A 35 28.77 -18.46 -2.18
N TYR A 36 29.28 -18.99 -1.06
CA TYR A 36 30.56 -19.69 -1.04
C TYR A 36 30.48 -21.06 -1.72
N ALA A 37 29.40 -21.81 -1.51
CA ALA A 37 29.19 -23.14 -2.10
C ALA A 37 29.05 -23.09 -3.63
N THR A 38 28.30 -22.12 -4.15
CA THR A 38 28.06 -21.98 -5.59
C THR A 38 29.10 -21.11 -6.30
N GLY A 39 29.90 -20.37 -5.52
CA GLY A 39 30.81 -19.36 -6.03
C GLY A 39 30.11 -18.11 -6.59
N ILE A 40 30.93 -17.14 -6.98
CA ILE A 40 30.48 -15.82 -7.47
C ILE A 40 30.30 -15.76 -8.99
N HIS A 41 30.56 -16.86 -9.71
CA HIS A 41 30.56 -16.86 -11.17
C HIS A 41 29.19 -16.50 -11.74
N HIS A 42 28.12 -17.18 -11.28
CA HIS A 42 26.74 -16.90 -11.73
C HIS A 42 26.33 -15.44 -11.44
N LEU A 43 26.69 -14.92 -10.26
CA LEU A 43 26.42 -13.54 -9.89
C LEU A 43 27.18 -12.54 -10.78
N LYS A 44 28.49 -12.73 -10.98
CA LYS A 44 29.31 -11.89 -11.86
C LYS A 44 28.78 -11.92 -13.29
N THR A 45 28.52 -13.10 -13.83
CA THR A 45 27.96 -13.27 -15.17
C THR A 45 26.63 -12.55 -15.31
N TYR A 46 25.73 -12.68 -14.33
CA TYR A 46 24.44 -11.99 -14.37
C TYR A 46 24.57 -10.47 -14.31
N LEU A 47 25.41 -9.94 -13.40
CA LEU A 47 25.58 -8.50 -13.21
C LEU A 47 26.34 -7.84 -14.37
N LEU A 48 27.41 -8.48 -14.85
CA LEU A 48 28.29 -7.96 -15.91
C LEU A 48 27.72 -8.14 -17.32
N LYS A 49 26.77 -9.06 -17.51
CA LYS A 49 26.08 -9.18 -18.81
C LYS A 49 25.49 -7.80 -19.16
N PRO A 50 25.86 -7.18 -20.29
CA PRO A 50 25.32 -5.88 -20.66
C PRO A 50 23.79 -5.97 -20.70
N GLY A 51 23.12 -5.19 -19.86
CA GLY A 51 21.68 -5.00 -20.00
C GLY A 51 21.47 -4.06 -21.18
N THR A 52 20.75 -4.51 -22.20
CA THR A 52 20.51 -3.64 -23.37
C THR A 52 19.50 -2.54 -23.04
N LYS A 53 18.71 -2.73 -21.97
CA LYS A 53 17.60 -1.85 -21.60
C LYS A 53 17.62 -1.53 -20.10
N LYS A 54 17.26 -0.29 -19.75
CA LYS A 54 17.18 0.23 -18.37
C LYS A 54 16.39 -0.68 -17.42
N HIS A 55 15.31 -1.30 -17.91
CA HIS A 55 14.48 -2.18 -17.09
C HIS A 55 15.20 -3.48 -16.68
N GLU A 56 16.11 -4.01 -17.50
CA GLU A 56 16.89 -5.20 -17.17
C GLU A 56 17.91 -4.88 -16.08
N TYR A 57 18.56 -3.72 -16.20
CA TYR A 57 19.46 -3.20 -15.18
C TYR A 57 18.74 -3.06 -13.82
N ARG A 58 17.53 -2.48 -13.80
CA ARG A 58 16.72 -2.37 -12.57
C ARG A 58 16.42 -3.71 -11.92
N LYS A 59 16.10 -4.74 -12.70
CA LYS A 59 15.88 -6.10 -12.17
C LYS A 59 17.15 -6.65 -11.50
N LYS A 60 18.32 -6.44 -12.12
CA LYS A 60 19.61 -6.85 -11.56
C LYS A 60 19.93 -6.15 -10.25
N VAL A 61 19.72 -4.84 -10.18
CA VAL A 61 20.01 -4.05 -8.98
C VAL A 61 19.01 -4.38 -7.86
N ALA A 62 17.72 -4.55 -8.17
CA ALA A 62 16.71 -4.95 -7.18
C ALA A 62 17.00 -6.32 -6.55
N MET A 63 17.66 -7.24 -7.28
CA MET A 63 18.12 -8.51 -6.71
C MET A 63 19.17 -8.30 -5.60
N LEU A 64 20.01 -7.27 -5.71
CA LEU A 64 21.03 -6.95 -4.70
C LEU A 64 20.43 -6.37 -3.41
N GLU A 65 19.18 -5.93 -3.43
CA GLU A 65 18.49 -5.39 -2.25
C GLU A 65 18.47 -6.39 -1.08
N ARG A 66 18.47 -7.70 -1.37
CA ARG A 66 18.57 -8.76 -0.36
C ARG A 66 19.87 -8.70 0.46
N ALA A 67 20.93 -8.15 -0.11
CA ALA A 67 22.22 -8.01 0.56
C ALA A 67 22.30 -6.77 1.47
N PHE A 68 21.32 -5.87 1.41
CA PHE A 68 21.32 -4.59 2.14
C PHE A 68 20.04 -4.44 2.98
N PRO A 69 19.91 -5.14 4.12
CA PRO A 69 18.67 -5.18 4.90
C PRO A 69 18.24 -3.82 5.44
N SER A 70 19.15 -2.85 5.59
CA SER A 70 18.86 -1.47 6.03
C SER A 70 18.60 -0.51 4.87
N SER A 71 18.46 -1.01 3.64
CA SER A 71 18.27 -0.18 2.46
C SER A 71 17.26 -0.81 1.50
N TRP A 72 16.64 0.04 0.70
CA TRP A 72 15.74 -0.39 -0.36
C TRP A 72 16.14 0.24 -1.69
N TYR A 73 15.84 -0.46 -2.79
CA TYR A 73 16.15 0.02 -4.13
C TYR A 73 15.01 0.87 -4.69
N CYS A 74 15.30 2.13 -5.01
CA CYS A 74 14.34 3.04 -5.61
C CYS A 74 14.34 2.98 -7.13
N ALA A 75 13.32 2.32 -7.71
CA ALA A 75 13.14 2.25 -9.16
C ALA A 75 12.86 3.61 -9.84
N TRP A 76 12.61 4.68 -9.08
CA TRP A 76 12.45 6.04 -9.63
C TRP A 76 13.81 6.70 -9.92
N CYS A 77 14.69 6.80 -8.93
CA CYS A 77 15.98 7.46 -9.05
C CYS A 77 17.17 6.51 -9.29
N ASP A 78 16.91 5.20 -9.33
CA ASP A 78 17.89 4.13 -9.54
C ASP A 78 18.98 4.08 -8.44
N ARG A 79 18.64 4.41 -7.18
CA ARG A 79 19.56 4.43 -6.03
C ARG A 79 19.05 3.59 -4.85
N PHE A 80 19.97 3.12 -4.03
CA PHE A 80 19.64 2.58 -2.71
C PHE A 80 19.39 3.70 -1.71
N HIS A 81 18.40 3.46 -0.87
CA HIS A 81 17.90 4.40 0.11
C HIS A 81 17.88 3.72 1.47
N GLY A 82 18.52 4.34 2.46
CA GLY A 82 18.30 3.96 3.85
C GLY A 82 16.84 4.18 4.23
N TYR A 83 16.33 3.31 5.11
CA TYR A 83 15.07 3.49 5.80
C TYR A 83 15.28 3.31 7.30
N GLU A 84 14.43 3.93 8.10
CA GLU A 84 14.45 3.80 9.56
C GLU A 84 13.55 2.65 9.99
N LYS A 85 14.01 1.80 10.91
CA LYS A 85 13.14 0.79 11.53
C LYS A 85 12.08 1.54 12.35
N GLY A 86 10.79 1.27 12.08
CA GLY A 86 9.68 2.06 12.65
C GLY A 86 9.32 3.32 11.83
N GLY A 87 10.04 3.61 10.75
CA GLY A 87 9.73 4.66 9.77
C GLY A 87 8.53 4.27 8.91
N GLY A 88 7.35 4.25 9.52
CA GLY A 88 6.08 3.95 8.87
C GLY A 88 5.33 5.21 8.40
N PRO A 89 4.17 5.03 7.76
CA PRO A 89 3.38 6.13 7.19
C PRO A 89 2.96 7.23 8.18
N ARG A 90 2.98 6.94 9.48
CA ARG A 90 2.65 7.87 10.59
C ARG A 90 3.77 8.85 10.89
N GLU A 91 5.02 8.44 10.69
CA GLU A 91 6.20 9.23 11.05
C GLU A 91 6.86 9.86 9.82
N PHE A 92 6.08 10.08 8.75
CA PHE A 92 6.56 10.59 7.47
C PHE A 92 7.32 11.94 7.59
N GLY A 93 7.08 12.70 8.67
CA GLY A 93 7.84 13.91 8.98
C GLY A 93 9.31 13.65 9.37
N LYS A 94 9.62 12.49 9.95
CA LYS A 94 10.98 12.06 10.32
C LYS A 94 11.76 11.57 9.11
N GLU A 95 11.08 11.01 8.12
CA GLU A 95 11.72 10.56 6.89
C GLU A 95 12.35 11.73 6.13
N GLU A 96 13.55 11.49 5.61
CA GLU A 96 14.18 12.43 4.70
C GLU A 96 13.27 12.61 3.47
N LYS A 97 12.70 13.81 3.31
CA LYS A 97 11.78 14.14 2.22
C LYS A 97 12.53 14.16 0.88
N ARG A 98 12.56 13.00 0.23
CA ARG A 98 13.24 12.81 -1.06
C ARG A 98 12.29 13.09 -2.22
N LYS A 99 12.81 13.74 -3.28
CA LYS A 99 12.05 14.02 -4.51
C LYS A 99 11.43 12.75 -5.12
N CYS A 100 12.13 11.62 -5.06
CA CYS A 100 11.64 10.34 -5.57
C CYS A 100 10.45 9.78 -4.77
N VAL A 101 10.41 9.99 -3.46
CA VAL A 101 9.30 9.53 -2.60
C VAL A 101 8.02 10.30 -2.93
N VAL A 102 8.13 11.62 -3.06
CA VAL A 102 6.99 12.48 -3.41
C VAL A 102 6.51 12.23 -4.84
N ALA A 103 7.43 12.07 -5.80
CA ALA A 103 7.09 11.87 -7.22
C ALA A 103 6.38 10.54 -7.51
N ASN A 104 6.58 9.52 -6.66
CA ASN A 104 5.91 8.24 -6.78
C ASN A 104 4.45 8.28 -6.32
N GLY A 105 3.96 9.40 -5.77
CA GLY A 105 2.59 9.51 -5.29
C GLY A 105 2.42 9.03 -3.86
N TYR A 106 1.23 9.27 -3.30
CA TYR A 106 0.91 8.88 -1.93
C TYR A 106 -0.60 8.77 -1.70
N LEU A 107 -0.96 7.98 -0.68
CA LEU A 107 -2.28 7.93 -0.07
C LEU A 107 -2.21 8.56 1.33
N ALA A 108 -3.02 9.57 1.61
CA ALA A 108 -2.96 10.28 2.88
C ALA A 108 -4.29 10.36 3.63
N ASP A 109 -4.19 10.51 4.95
CA ASP A 109 -5.23 11.05 5.82
C ASP A 109 -4.64 12.22 6.61
N GLY A 110 -4.83 13.43 6.09
CA GLY A 110 -4.26 14.65 6.68
C GLY A 110 -2.73 14.68 6.63
N GLU A 111 -2.13 15.27 7.67
CA GLU A 111 -0.67 15.36 7.84
C GLU A 111 -0.11 14.17 8.64
N ASP A 112 -0.96 13.51 9.44
CA ASP A 112 -0.56 12.46 10.39
C ASP A 112 -0.31 11.11 9.73
N TYR A 113 -0.80 10.89 8.52
CA TYR A 113 -0.66 9.61 7.82
C TYR A 113 -0.43 9.81 6.32
N ARG A 114 0.72 9.32 5.84
CA ARG A 114 1.07 9.33 4.41
C ARG A 114 1.74 8.04 3.97
N LEU A 115 0.96 7.20 3.30
CA LEU A 115 1.44 5.97 2.67
C LEU A 115 2.02 6.27 1.29
N CYS A 116 3.35 6.25 1.18
CA CYS A 116 4.09 6.28 -0.09
C CYS A 116 4.46 4.87 -0.60
N PHE A 117 4.85 4.77 -1.88
CA PHE A 117 5.23 3.50 -2.52
C PHE A 117 6.33 2.75 -1.77
N HIS A 118 7.31 3.46 -1.21
CA HIS A 118 8.42 2.79 -0.54
C HIS A 118 7.98 2.03 0.71
N HIS A 119 6.93 2.47 1.42
CA HIS A 119 6.34 1.69 2.51
C HIS A 119 5.76 0.37 1.99
N VAL A 120 5.09 0.40 0.83
CA VAL A 120 4.59 -0.82 0.15
C VAL A 120 5.77 -1.75 -0.18
N ARG A 121 6.85 -1.21 -0.76
CA ARG A 121 8.08 -1.97 -1.05
C ARG A 121 8.65 -2.61 0.21
N LEU A 122 8.85 -1.83 1.27
CA LEU A 122 9.44 -2.29 2.53
C LEU A 122 8.57 -3.37 3.20
N THR A 123 7.25 -3.21 3.16
CA THR A 123 6.33 -4.20 3.74
C THR A 123 6.38 -5.53 2.99
N ILE A 124 6.38 -5.51 1.65
CA ILE A 124 6.56 -6.72 0.83
C ILE A 124 7.96 -7.32 1.02
N LEU A 125 8.99 -6.48 1.16
CA LEU A 125 10.36 -6.94 1.40
C LEU A 125 10.43 -7.78 2.67
N ARG A 126 9.77 -7.33 3.75
CA ARG A 126 9.67 -8.05 5.03
C ARG A 126 8.99 -9.40 4.90
N ASP A 127 7.86 -9.44 4.19
CA ASP A 127 7.12 -10.68 3.96
C ASP A 127 7.94 -11.72 3.19
N VAL A 128 8.70 -11.27 2.20
CA VAL A 128 9.51 -12.15 1.35
C VAL A 128 10.84 -12.56 2.01
N MET A 129 11.45 -11.70 2.82
CA MET A 129 12.83 -11.88 3.33
C MET A 129 12.91 -12.10 4.85
N GLY A 130 11.83 -11.86 5.59
CA GLY A 130 11.78 -11.97 7.04
C GLY A 130 11.87 -10.64 7.79
N GLY A 131 11.74 -10.70 9.11
CA GLY A 131 11.53 -9.53 9.98
C GLY A 131 12.65 -8.49 10.02
N ASP A 132 13.87 -8.84 9.60
CA ASP A 132 15.00 -7.91 9.58
C ASP A 132 15.01 -6.97 8.36
N ALA A 133 14.27 -7.31 7.31
CA ALA A 133 14.17 -6.52 6.09
C ALA A 133 12.85 -5.76 6.06
N GLY A 134 12.86 -4.46 5.82
CA GLY A 134 11.64 -3.65 5.69
C GLY A 134 10.91 -3.30 6.99
N ILE A 135 9.60 -3.07 6.88
CA ILE A 135 8.69 -2.63 7.96
C ILE A 135 7.52 -3.60 8.13
N GLY A 136 6.99 -3.69 9.34
CA GLY A 136 5.86 -4.57 9.69
C GLY A 136 4.52 -4.11 9.11
N LEU A 137 3.55 -5.04 8.99
CA LEU A 137 2.17 -4.69 8.62
C LEU A 137 1.51 -3.80 9.69
N GLU A 138 1.85 -4.04 10.95
CA GLU A 138 1.45 -3.25 12.12
C GLU A 138 1.89 -1.78 12.05
N GLU A 139 2.94 -1.48 11.28
CA GLU A 139 3.40 -0.11 11.09
C GLU A 139 2.48 0.67 10.15
N LEU A 140 1.80 -0.03 9.21
CA LEU A 140 0.79 0.53 8.31
C LEU A 140 -0.57 0.75 8.99
N ALA A 141 -0.82 0.10 10.13
CA ALA A 141 -2.08 0.26 10.84
C ALA A 141 -2.25 1.69 11.35
N TYR A 142 -3.44 2.25 11.20
CA TYR A 142 -3.73 3.62 11.61
C TYR A 142 -5.18 3.80 12.02
N VAL A 143 -5.39 4.60 13.06
CA VAL A 143 -6.71 4.98 13.54
C VAL A 143 -6.68 6.48 13.84
N ARG A 144 -7.65 7.21 13.30
CA ARG A 144 -7.92 8.59 13.64
C ARG A 144 -9.37 8.74 14.04
N GLU A 145 -9.59 9.43 15.14
CA GLU A 145 -10.92 9.85 15.58
C GLU A 145 -10.89 11.34 15.85
N GLY A 146 -11.91 12.05 15.40
CA GLY A 146 -11.96 13.49 15.60
C GLY A 146 -13.29 14.10 15.20
N ARG A 147 -13.40 15.39 15.46
CA ARG A 147 -14.57 16.19 15.09
C ARG A 147 -14.22 17.15 13.98
N VAL A 148 -15.02 17.15 12.92
CA VAL A 148 -14.84 18.06 11.78
C VAL A 148 -16.08 18.93 11.60
N ARG A 149 -15.90 20.22 11.29
CA ARG A 149 -17.01 21.14 11.05
C ARG A 149 -17.63 20.89 9.68
N LEU A 150 -18.94 20.66 9.64
CA LEU A 150 -19.75 20.53 8.44
C LEU A 150 -20.78 21.65 8.38
N GLY A 151 -20.35 22.86 8.00
CA GLY A 151 -21.20 24.05 8.09
C GLY A 151 -21.33 24.52 9.54
N ARG A 152 -22.54 24.45 10.10
CA ARG A 152 -22.81 24.85 11.50
C ARG A 152 -22.75 23.67 12.49
N SER A 153 -22.71 22.43 12.01
CA SER A 153 -22.59 21.24 12.84
C SER A 153 -21.15 20.76 12.94
N SER A 154 -20.85 20.03 14.02
CA SER A 154 -19.61 19.30 14.21
C SER A 154 -19.93 17.81 14.16
N GLU A 155 -19.34 17.12 13.19
CA GLU A 155 -19.60 15.69 12.93
C GLU A 155 -18.40 14.88 13.42
N ASN A 156 -18.66 13.71 14.02
CA ASN A 156 -17.58 12.79 14.39
C ASN A 156 -17.14 12.03 13.14
N VAL A 157 -15.83 12.00 12.90
CA VAL A 157 -15.20 11.25 11.81
C VAL A 157 -14.21 10.28 12.42
N LYS A 158 -14.33 9.01 12.03
CA LYS A 158 -13.39 7.95 12.38
C LYS A 158 -12.82 7.34 11.11
N VAL A 159 -11.50 7.24 11.04
CA VAL A 159 -10.78 6.58 9.94
C VAL A 159 -9.97 5.44 10.53
N THR A 160 -10.07 4.26 9.93
CA THR A 160 -9.19 3.13 10.26
C THR A 160 -8.51 2.63 9.01
N VAL A 161 -7.27 2.20 9.14
CA VAL A 161 -6.47 1.62 8.06
C VAL A 161 -5.81 0.37 8.62
N ASP A 162 -5.88 -0.69 7.84
CA ASP A 162 -5.25 -1.98 8.10
C ASP A 162 -4.70 -2.53 6.78
N ALA A 163 -3.75 -3.46 6.84
CA ALA A 163 -3.10 -4.01 5.67
C ALA A 163 -2.87 -5.51 5.80
N ARG A 164 -2.89 -6.21 4.66
CA ARG A 164 -2.60 -7.64 4.60
C ARG A 164 -1.88 -7.98 3.32
N ILE A 165 -1.05 -9.01 3.35
CA ILE A 165 -0.43 -9.55 2.14
C ILE A 165 -1.16 -10.83 1.74
N VAL A 166 -1.59 -10.90 0.48
CA VAL A 166 -2.24 -12.07 -0.10
C VAL A 166 -1.54 -12.37 -1.42
N SER A 167 -0.97 -13.57 -1.53
CA SER A 167 -0.24 -14.01 -2.73
C SER A 167 0.86 -13.03 -3.17
N GLY A 168 1.61 -12.48 -2.21
CA GLY A 168 2.69 -11.52 -2.47
C GLY A 168 2.23 -10.13 -2.92
N ARG A 169 0.95 -9.80 -2.76
CA ARG A 169 0.37 -8.48 -3.07
C ARG A 169 -0.12 -7.82 -1.80
N LEU A 170 0.17 -6.53 -1.64
CA LEU A 170 -0.28 -5.76 -0.49
C LEU A 170 -1.70 -5.25 -0.73
N LEU A 171 -2.63 -5.70 0.11
CA LEU A 171 -4.00 -5.22 0.16
C LEU A 171 -4.16 -4.24 1.33
N LEU A 172 -4.67 -3.04 1.02
CA LEU A 172 -4.97 -2.01 2.01
C LEU A 172 -6.48 -1.98 2.26
N TYR A 173 -6.88 -2.20 3.51
CA TYR A 173 -8.24 -2.04 3.96
C TYR A 173 -8.38 -0.72 4.72
N SER A 174 -9.30 0.14 4.28
CA SER A 174 -9.55 1.43 4.92
C SER A 174 -11.04 1.61 5.18
N THR A 175 -11.38 2.18 6.34
CA THR A 175 -12.74 2.58 6.67
C THR A 175 -12.81 4.06 7.00
N CYS A 176 -13.90 4.72 6.60
CA CYS A 176 -14.26 6.06 7.06
C CYS A 176 -15.71 6.03 7.54
N THR A 177 -15.90 6.39 8.80
CA THR A 177 -17.21 6.49 9.44
C THR A 177 -17.49 7.95 9.77
N ILE A 178 -18.66 8.45 9.38
CA ILE A 178 -19.09 9.83 9.62
C ILE A 178 -20.44 9.81 10.33
N SER A 179 -20.50 10.33 11.56
CA SER A 179 -21.73 10.48 12.34
C SER A 179 -22.37 11.83 12.03
N LEU A 180 -23.52 11.83 11.36
CA LEU A 180 -24.25 12.98 10.87
C LEU A 180 -25.47 13.27 11.77
N ARG A 181 -25.47 14.39 12.50
CA ARG A 181 -26.55 14.77 13.44
C ARG A 181 -27.89 15.16 12.81
N ARG A 182 -27.93 15.37 11.50
CA ARG A 182 -29.17 15.75 10.78
C ARG A 182 -29.22 15.05 9.44
N ALA A 183 -29.85 13.88 9.33
CA ALA A 183 -30.25 13.42 8.00
C ALA A 183 -31.47 14.23 7.56
N GLU A 184 -31.23 15.34 6.85
CA GLU A 184 -32.31 16.06 6.21
C GLU A 184 -33.03 15.11 5.24
N LYS A 185 -34.37 15.08 5.29
CA LYS A 185 -35.20 14.27 4.38
C LYS A 185 -34.87 14.51 2.89
N ALA A 186 -34.29 15.66 2.56
CA ALA A 186 -33.74 15.98 1.25
C ALA A 186 -32.24 16.30 1.34
N LEU A 187 -31.38 15.33 1.02
CA LEU A 187 -29.95 15.57 0.87
C LEU A 187 -29.69 16.48 -0.34
N LYS A 188 -29.36 17.75 -0.09
CA LYS A 188 -28.97 18.69 -1.15
C LYS A 188 -27.57 18.35 -1.70
N TRP A 189 -27.37 18.53 -3.00
CA TRP A 189 -26.08 18.27 -3.68
C TRP A 189 -24.89 18.99 -3.01
N GLY A 190 -25.09 20.25 -2.59
CA GLY A 190 -24.07 21.02 -1.88
C GLY A 190 -23.64 20.40 -0.55
N ARG A 191 -24.54 19.70 0.14
CA ARG A 191 -24.23 18.97 1.37
C ARG A 191 -23.45 17.69 1.09
N LEU A 192 -23.84 16.93 0.06
CA LEU A 192 -23.10 15.75 -0.40
C LEU A 192 -21.64 16.10 -0.74
N LYS A 193 -21.42 17.21 -1.46
CA LYS A 193 -20.06 17.69 -1.78
C LYS A 193 -19.23 17.93 -0.51
N LYS A 194 -19.83 18.53 0.53
CA LYS A 194 -19.13 18.76 1.81
C LYS A 194 -18.87 17.46 2.58
N ILE A 195 -19.81 16.50 2.56
CA ILE A 195 -19.62 15.17 3.16
C ILE A 195 -18.47 14.44 2.44
N MET A 196 -18.45 14.46 1.11
CA MET A 196 -17.36 13.85 0.33
C MET A 196 -16.00 14.49 0.60
N ALA A 197 -15.96 15.79 0.94
CA ALA A 197 -14.73 16.46 1.35
C ALA A 197 -14.20 16.00 2.72
N LEU A 198 -15.02 15.34 3.54
CA LEU A 198 -14.59 14.69 4.79
C LEU A 198 -13.99 13.30 4.55
N VAL A 199 -14.21 12.71 3.37
CA VAL A 199 -13.67 11.39 3.04
C VAL A 199 -12.19 11.55 2.68
N PRO A 200 -11.25 10.98 3.45
CA PRO A 200 -9.83 11.19 3.22
C PRO A 200 -9.37 10.51 1.92
N GLN A 201 -8.24 10.95 1.38
CA GLN A 201 -7.67 10.41 0.15
C GLN A 201 -7.37 8.91 0.27
N ILE A 202 -6.96 8.42 1.44
CA ILE A 202 -6.73 6.99 1.66
C ILE A 202 -7.98 6.11 1.47
N VAL A 203 -9.17 6.68 1.66
CA VAL A 203 -10.46 6.00 1.45
C VAL A 203 -11.01 6.34 0.06
N GLY A 204 -11.27 7.62 -0.22
CA GLY A 204 -11.97 8.03 -1.46
C GLY A 204 -11.05 8.38 -2.63
N GLY A 205 -9.75 8.54 -2.40
CA GLY A 205 -8.83 9.14 -3.37
C GLY A 205 -8.48 8.24 -4.55
N HIS A 206 -8.32 8.89 -5.69
CA HIS A 206 -7.88 8.31 -6.95
C HIS A 206 -6.93 9.31 -7.64
N ARG A 207 -5.86 8.83 -8.28
CA ARG A 207 -4.86 9.74 -8.88
C ARG A 207 -5.45 10.61 -9.98
N ASN A 208 -6.19 9.98 -10.89
CA ASN A 208 -6.66 10.62 -12.12
C ASN A 208 -8.08 11.18 -12.02
N ASP A 209 -8.74 11.06 -10.86
CA ASP A 209 -10.11 11.55 -10.69
C ASP A 209 -10.27 12.29 -9.37
N LYS A 210 -10.55 13.60 -9.47
CA LYS A 210 -10.84 14.47 -8.32
C LYS A 210 -12.13 14.07 -7.60
N LYS A 211 -13.01 13.30 -8.24
CA LYS A 211 -14.25 12.77 -7.66
C LYS A 211 -14.04 11.45 -6.91
N GLY A 212 -12.83 10.88 -6.98
CA GLY A 212 -12.48 9.64 -6.30
C GLY A 212 -12.82 8.40 -7.10
N HIS A 213 -13.15 7.31 -6.41
CA HIS A 213 -13.54 6.05 -7.06
C HIS A 213 -14.81 6.18 -7.90
N SER A 214 -14.86 5.46 -9.04
CA SER A 214 -15.99 5.48 -9.96
C SER A 214 -17.31 5.24 -9.22
N ASN A 215 -18.26 6.18 -9.34
CA ASN A 215 -19.59 6.15 -8.73
C ASN A 215 -19.66 6.23 -7.19
N LEU A 216 -18.54 6.40 -6.47
CA LEU A 216 -18.56 6.44 -5.00
C LEU A 216 -19.48 7.55 -4.46
N ASN A 217 -19.38 8.75 -5.01
CA ASN A 217 -20.22 9.89 -4.61
C ASN A 217 -21.72 9.65 -4.88
N VAL A 218 -22.05 8.99 -5.99
CA VAL A 218 -23.44 8.62 -6.34
C VAL A 218 -24.00 7.66 -5.30
N TRP A 219 -23.21 6.65 -4.93
CA TRP A 219 -23.61 5.66 -3.93
C TRP A 219 -23.75 6.26 -2.54
N VAL A 220 -22.83 7.12 -2.11
CA VAL A 220 -22.98 7.89 -0.85
C VAL A 220 -24.27 8.70 -0.86
N GLY A 221 -24.59 9.39 -1.96
CA GLY A 221 -25.85 10.12 -2.09
C GLY A 221 -27.10 9.23 -1.97
N LYS A 222 -27.11 8.08 -2.66
CA LYS A 222 -28.22 7.11 -2.59
C LYS A 222 -28.39 6.52 -1.19
N VAL A 223 -27.29 6.08 -0.58
CA VAL A 223 -27.26 5.47 0.76
C VAL A 223 -27.77 6.47 1.81
N LEU A 224 -27.34 7.73 1.76
CA LEU A 224 -27.82 8.77 2.67
C LEU A 224 -29.30 9.13 2.45
N LYS A 225 -29.79 9.08 1.21
CA LYS A 225 -31.20 9.40 0.89
C LYS A 225 -32.15 8.27 1.28
N HIS A 226 -31.74 7.02 1.06
CA HIS A 226 -32.63 5.85 1.17
C HIS A 226 -32.35 4.98 2.40
N GLY A 227 -31.22 5.16 3.09
CA GLY A 227 -30.81 4.32 4.23
C GLY A 227 -30.43 2.90 3.82
N TRP A 228 -30.05 2.68 2.56
CA TRP A 228 -29.74 1.34 2.05
C TRP A 228 -28.28 0.97 2.28
N LYS A 229 -28.03 -0.33 2.45
CA LYS A 229 -26.70 -0.92 2.26
C LYS A 229 -26.58 -1.33 0.81
N ILE A 230 -25.53 -0.88 0.13
CA ILE A 230 -25.29 -1.26 -1.26
C ILE A 230 -24.40 -2.51 -1.31
N PRO A 231 -24.57 -3.39 -2.32
CA PRO A 231 -23.64 -4.49 -2.52
C PRO A 231 -22.23 -3.95 -2.80
N LEU A 232 -21.22 -4.80 -2.59
CA LEU A 232 -19.83 -4.49 -2.90
C LEU A 232 -19.70 -3.98 -4.35
N GLN A 233 -19.04 -2.84 -4.53
CA GLN A 233 -18.82 -2.20 -5.82
C GLN A 233 -17.34 -2.28 -6.19
N ARG A 234 -17.06 -2.25 -7.49
CA ARG A 234 -15.69 -2.18 -8.01
C ARG A 234 -15.48 -0.84 -8.74
N CYS A 235 -14.35 -0.20 -8.49
CA CYS A 235 -13.94 0.96 -9.26
C CYS A 235 -13.62 0.55 -10.70
N LEU A 236 -14.01 1.36 -11.69
CA LEU A 236 -13.76 1.05 -13.10
C LEU A 236 -12.34 1.43 -13.55
N CYS A 237 -11.65 2.24 -12.76
CA CYS A 237 -10.36 2.83 -13.12
C CYS A 237 -9.17 2.22 -12.36
N CYS A 238 -9.42 1.46 -11.30
CA CYS A 238 -8.37 0.95 -10.41
C CYS A 238 -8.80 -0.36 -9.72
N PRO A 239 -7.85 -1.16 -9.21
CA PRO A 239 -8.17 -2.40 -8.50
C PRO A 239 -8.58 -2.09 -7.06
N THR A 240 -9.68 -1.34 -6.91
CA THR A 240 -10.31 -1.04 -5.62
C THR A 240 -11.75 -1.51 -5.61
N GLU A 241 -12.09 -2.23 -4.56
CA GLU A 241 -13.46 -2.56 -4.20
C GLU A 241 -13.88 -1.67 -3.05
N TYR A 242 -15.17 -1.33 -2.99
CA TYR A 242 -15.71 -0.51 -1.92
C TYR A 242 -17.15 -0.86 -1.58
N HIS A 243 -17.51 -0.60 -0.33
CA HIS A 243 -18.85 -0.74 0.21
C HIS A 243 -19.26 0.55 0.89
N VAL A 244 -20.52 0.97 0.70
CA VAL A 244 -21.09 2.15 1.36
C VAL A 244 -22.34 1.71 2.12
N GLY A 245 -22.37 1.99 3.42
CA GLY A 245 -23.47 1.67 4.31
C GLY A 245 -23.94 2.92 5.06
N CYS A 246 -25.19 2.89 5.49
CA CYS A 246 -25.75 3.90 6.38
C CYS A 246 -26.61 3.20 7.43
N GLU A 247 -26.47 3.63 8.67
CA GLU A 247 -27.29 3.18 9.78
C GLU A 247 -27.89 4.38 10.49
N ARG A 248 -29.20 4.30 10.80
CA ARG A 248 -29.86 5.28 11.65
C ARG A 248 -29.73 4.82 13.09
N VAL A 249 -29.14 5.66 13.91
CA VAL A 249 -28.93 5.39 15.33
C VAL A 249 -29.79 6.37 16.10
N SER A 250 -30.82 5.84 16.77
CA SER A 250 -31.71 6.60 17.64
C SER A 250 -31.25 6.42 19.09
N SER A 251 -30.88 7.52 19.74
CA SER A 251 -30.69 7.58 21.19
C SER A 251 -31.86 8.31 21.84
N ALA A 252 -32.00 8.21 23.16
CA ALA A 252 -33.06 8.87 23.93
C ALA A 252 -33.15 10.40 23.69
N HIS A 253 -32.07 11.02 23.21
CA HIS A 253 -31.97 12.49 23.05
C HIS A 253 -31.66 12.95 21.62
N GLU A 254 -31.19 12.09 20.73
CA GLU A 254 -30.77 12.48 19.38
C GLU A 254 -30.84 11.31 18.39
N GLU A 255 -31.44 11.55 17.22
CA GLU A 255 -31.35 10.68 16.05
C GLU A 255 -30.19 11.15 15.18
N HIS A 256 -29.25 10.26 14.89
CA HIS A 256 -28.14 10.54 13.98
C HIS A 256 -27.97 9.42 12.96
N VAL A 257 -27.27 9.76 11.88
CA VAL A 257 -26.97 8.83 10.79
C VAL A 257 -25.50 8.55 10.74
N VAL A 258 -25.13 7.27 10.78
CA VAL A 258 -23.75 6.81 10.66
C VAL A 258 -23.52 6.35 9.22
N LEU A 259 -22.79 7.16 8.45
CA LEU A 259 -22.30 6.79 7.12
C LEU A 259 -21.00 6.00 7.28
N GLU A 260 -20.93 4.82 6.67
CA GLU A 260 -19.74 3.98 6.64
C GLU A 260 -19.28 3.77 5.20
N ILE A 261 -18.00 4.03 4.94
CA ILE A 261 -17.35 3.74 3.66
C ILE A 261 -16.18 2.80 3.93
N LYS A 262 -16.20 1.62 3.31
CA LYS A 262 -15.13 0.61 3.39
C LYS A 262 -14.49 0.45 2.03
N THR A 263 -13.17 0.38 1.96
CA THR A 263 -12.42 0.22 0.71
C THR A 263 -11.33 -0.83 0.86
N TRP A 264 -11.19 -1.69 -0.15
CA TRP A 264 -10.12 -2.68 -0.28
C TRP A 264 -9.33 -2.34 -1.54
N ARG A 265 -8.07 -1.94 -1.38
CA ARG A 265 -7.18 -1.53 -2.47
C ARG A 265 -6.07 -2.55 -2.67
N ASP A 266 -5.85 -2.97 -3.91
CA ASP A 266 -4.64 -3.71 -4.27
C ASP A 266 -3.53 -2.73 -4.64
N LEU A 267 -2.50 -2.65 -3.80
CA LEU A 267 -1.34 -1.77 -3.99
C LEU A 267 -0.20 -2.44 -4.78
N GLY A 268 -0.39 -3.68 -5.23
CA GLY A 268 0.57 -4.42 -6.05
C GLY A 268 1.59 -5.23 -5.24
N ASP A 269 2.63 -5.71 -5.93
CA ASP A 269 3.67 -6.56 -5.35
C ASP A 269 4.88 -5.76 -4.82
N GLY A 270 4.76 -4.44 -4.80
CA GLY A 270 5.79 -3.53 -4.32
C GLY A 270 7.10 -3.53 -5.11
N LYS A 271 7.22 -4.21 -6.27
CA LYS A 271 8.49 -4.25 -7.01
C LYS A 271 8.74 -3.00 -7.84
N ASN A 272 7.68 -2.39 -8.37
CA ASN A 272 7.80 -1.28 -9.32
C ASN A 272 6.74 -0.19 -9.09
N PRO A 273 7.14 1.07 -8.81
CA PRO A 273 6.20 2.17 -8.60
C PRO A 273 5.42 2.56 -9.85
N PHE A 274 5.79 2.05 -11.03
CA PHE A 274 5.11 2.33 -12.29
C PHE A 274 3.97 1.35 -12.61
N GLU A 275 3.74 0.36 -11.76
CA GLU A 275 2.64 -0.59 -11.93
C GLU A 275 1.28 0.07 -11.75
N SER A 276 0.30 -0.39 -12.53
CA SER A 276 -1.06 0.15 -12.52
C SER A 276 -1.72 0.07 -11.14
N ALA A 277 -1.46 -0.99 -10.38
CA ALA A 277 -1.98 -1.18 -9.03
C ALA A 277 -1.64 0.01 -8.10
N TRP A 278 -0.37 0.42 -8.07
CA TRP A 278 0.04 1.59 -7.29
C TRP A 278 -0.32 2.92 -7.99
N ARG A 279 -0.05 3.03 -9.30
CA ARG A 279 -0.21 4.28 -10.05
C ARG A 279 -1.66 4.74 -10.18
N ALA A 280 -2.64 3.89 -9.96
CA ALA A 280 -4.03 4.31 -9.94
C ALA A 280 -4.38 5.12 -8.67
N HIS A 281 -3.54 5.07 -7.63
CA HIS A 281 -3.84 5.57 -6.30
C HIS A 281 -2.98 6.77 -5.87
N GLY A 282 -1.67 6.71 -6.13
CA GLY A 282 -0.69 7.77 -5.82
C GLY A 282 -0.39 8.68 -6.98
#